data_AF-A0A0A0KJ04-F1
#
_entry.id   AF-A0A0A0KJ04-F1
#
_cell.length_a   1.000
_cell.length_b   1.000
_cell.length_c   1.000
_cell.angle_alpha   90.00
_cell.angle_beta   90.00
_cell.angle_gamma   90.00
#
_symmetry.space_group_name_H-M   'P 1'
#
loop_
_entity.id
_entity.type
_entity.pdbx_description
1 polymer ?
#
loop_
_entity_poly.entity_id
_entity_poly.type
_entity_poly.pdbx_seq_one_letter_code
_entity_poly.pdbx_strand_id
1 'polypeptide(L)'
;MALDEDVVLRDVTNAGVVITDRIAREVATQLDLEESLEASRYATDPYTTHPREWPPLVEVVDTWELPPVLIERYNAAGGEGTALCGIFPEIRRAWASVDNSLFLWRFDKR
;
A
#
# COMPACT_ATOMS: atom_id res chain seq x y z
N MET A 1 47.50 -10.64 2.65
CA MET A 1 46.40 -9.88 2.03
C MET A 1 45.71 -10.69 0.93
N ALA A 2 46.38 -11.20 -0.11
CA ALA A 2 45.74 -11.99 -1.16
C ALA A 2 45.05 -13.31 -0.72
N LEU A 3 45.61 -14.02 0.28
CA LEU A 3 45.02 -15.27 0.79
C LEU A 3 43.74 -15.07 1.62
N ASP A 4 43.62 -13.94 2.33
CA ASP A 4 42.39 -13.60 3.06
C ASP A 4 41.27 -13.23 2.09
N GLU A 5 41.59 -12.53 1.00
CA GLU A 5 40.62 -12.19 -0.04
C GLU A 5 40.05 -13.44 -0.73
N ASP A 6 40.87 -14.46 -0.99
CA ASP A 6 40.42 -15.73 -1.58
C ASP A 6 39.52 -16.55 -0.65
N VAL A 7 39.82 -16.57 0.66
CA VAL A 7 38.95 -17.24 1.66
C VAL A 7 37.62 -16.52 1.78
N VAL A 8 37.64 -15.19 1.82
CA VAL A 8 36.42 -14.36 1.82
C VAL A 8 35.63 -14.57 0.53
N LEU A 9 36.29 -14.64 -0.64
CA LEU A 9 35.62 -14.88 -1.92
C LEU A 9 34.92 -16.24 -1.96
N ARG A 10 35.55 -17.27 -1.37
CA ARG A 10 34.98 -18.61 -1.27
C ARG A 10 33.74 -18.63 -0.38
N ASP A 11 33.81 -18.00 0.79
CA ASP A 11 32.70 -17.97 1.74
C ASP A 11 31.51 -17.16 1.20
N VAL A 12 31.79 -16.05 0.51
CA VAL A 12 30.76 -15.27 -0.20
C VAL A 12 30.11 -16.08 -1.32
N THR A 13 30.89 -16.84 -2.09
CA THR A 13 30.37 -17.68 -3.17
C THR A 13 29.48 -18.79 -2.61
N ASN A 14 29.91 -19.45 -1.54
CA ASN A 14 29.14 -20.49 -0.86
C ASN A 14 27.84 -19.95 -0.27
N ALA A 15 27.89 -18.79 0.40
CA ALA A 15 26.70 -18.11 0.89
C ALA A 15 25.75 -17.74 -0.26
N GLY A 16 26.28 -17.26 -1.39
CA GLY A 16 25.49 -16.94 -2.59
C GLY A 16 24.72 -18.15 -3.12
N VAL A 17 25.33 -19.33 -3.16
CA VAL A 17 24.66 -20.58 -3.57
C VAL A 17 23.51 -20.92 -2.63
N VAL A 18 23.74 -20.86 -1.32
CA VAL A 18 22.73 -21.19 -0.31
C VAL A 18 21.55 -20.21 -0.35
N ILE A 19 21.82 -18.91 -0.45
CA ILE A 19 20.78 -17.88 -0.53
C ILE A 19 19.98 -18.04 -1.82
N THR A 20 20.64 -18.31 -2.95
CA THR A 20 19.97 -18.47 -4.24
C THR A 20 19.06 -19.70 -4.24
N ASP A 21 19.54 -20.85 -3.75
CA ASP A 21 18.70 -22.06 -3.62
C ASP A 21 17.52 -21.80 -2.66
N ARG A 22 17.75 -21.09 -1.55
CA ARG A 22 16.68 -20.77 -0.60
C ARG A 22 15.61 -19.87 -1.20
N ILE A 23 16.00 -18.79 -1.89
CA ILE A 23 15.07 -17.89 -2.58
C ILE A 23 14.29 -18.65 -3.64
N ALA A 24 14.97 -19.45 -4.46
CA ALA A 24 14.32 -20.22 -5.53
C ALA A 24 13.26 -21.18 -4.97
N ARG A 25 13.58 -21.87 -3.87
CA ARG A 25 12.63 -22.74 -3.18
C ARG A 25 11.48 -21.98 -2.54
N GLU A 26 11.75 -20.86 -1.86
CA GLU A 26 10.70 -20.05 -1.22
C GLU A 26 9.74 -19.46 -2.25
N VAL A 27 10.25 -18.92 -3.35
CA VAL A 27 9.41 -18.42 -4.47
C VAL A 27 8.58 -19.56 -5.06
N ALA A 28 9.17 -20.74 -5.26
CA ALA A 28 8.43 -21.89 -5.76
C ALA A 28 7.36 -22.43 -4.80
N THR A 29 7.45 -22.13 -3.50
CA THR A 29 6.42 -22.50 -2.51
C THR A 29 5.28 -21.48 -2.39
N GLN A 30 5.42 -20.29 -2.97
CA GLN A 30 4.33 -19.33 -3.02
C GLN A 30 3.31 -19.81 -4.05
N LEU A 31 2.13 -20.20 -3.57
CA LEU A 31 1.00 -20.53 -4.41
C LEU A 31 0.51 -19.28 -5.15
N ASP A 32 -0.19 -19.50 -6.26
CA ASP A 32 -0.91 -18.41 -6.90
C ASP A 32 -1.95 -17.81 -5.93
N LEU A 33 -2.21 -16.51 -6.06
CA LEU A 33 -3.15 -15.82 -5.19
C LEU A 33 -4.57 -16.38 -5.34
N GLU A 34 -4.98 -16.75 -6.56
CA GLU A 34 -6.29 -17.36 -6.80
C GLU A 34 -6.40 -18.71 -6.08
N GLU A 35 -5.39 -19.58 -6.24
CA GLU A 35 -5.32 -20.90 -5.58
C GLU A 35 -5.30 -20.77 -4.05
N SER A 36 -4.56 -19.80 -3.51
CA SER A 36 -4.49 -19.52 -2.07
C SER A 36 -5.84 -19.10 -1.49
N LEU A 37 -6.65 -18.35 -2.27
CA LEU A 37 -7.96 -17.85 -1.86
C LEU A 37 -9.06 -18.91 -1.96
N GLU A 38 -8.86 -20.01 -2.70
CA GLU A 38 -9.85 -21.09 -2.79
C GLU A 38 -10.18 -21.69 -1.41
N ALA A 39 -9.17 -21.84 -0.54
CA ALA A 39 -9.37 -22.33 0.82
C ALA A 39 -10.28 -21.41 1.66
N SER A 40 -10.27 -20.10 1.39
CA SER A 40 -11.13 -19.13 2.07
C SER A 40 -12.60 -19.24 1.65
N ARG A 41 -12.91 -19.84 0.49
CA ARG A 41 -14.30 -20.01 0.01
C ARG A 41 -15.10 -20.98 0.88
N TYR A 42 -14.41 -21.88 1.56
CA TYR A 42 -14.99 -22.87 2.47
C TYR A 42 -14.86 -22.48 3.95
N ALA A 43 -14.28 -21.31 4.24
CA ALA A 43 -14.19 -20.81 5.60
C ALA A 43 -15.58 -20.44 6.12
N THR A 44 -15.91 -20.90 7.33
CA THR A 44 -17.19 -20.60 7.98
C THR A 44 -17.30 -19.13 8.39
N ASP A 45 -16.16 -18.47 8.65
CA ASP A 45 -16.09 -17.10 9.16
C ASP A 45 -15.10 -16.25 8.35
N PRO A 46 -15.43 -15.92 7.07
CA PRO A 46 -14.52 -15.18 6.18
C PRO A 46 -14.27 -13.73 6.62
N TYR A 47 -15.06 -13.21 7.55
CA TYR A 47 -14.92 -11.88 8.13
C TYR A 47 -14.92 -11.98 9.65
N THR A 48 -13.76 -12.24 10.24
CA THR A 48 -13.54 -12.12 11.68
C THR A 48 -12.94 -10.76 12.00
N THR A 49 -13.38 -10.14 13.10
CA THR A 49 -12.73 -8.93 13.60
C THR A 49 -11.29 -9.29 13.98
N HIS A 50 -10.32 -8.57 13.42
CA HIS A 50 -8.91 -8.81 13.70
C HIS A 50 -8.67 -8.88 15.22
N PRO A 51 -7.98 -9.93 15.74
CA PRO A 51 -7.74 -10.06 17.16
C PRO A 51 -7.07 -8.80 17.71
N ARG A 52 -7.61 -8.26 18.81
CA ARG A 52 -7.13 -7.02 19.42
C ARG A 52 -5.69 -7.13 19.95
N GLU A 53 -5.27 -8.34 20.25
CA GLU A 53 -3.92 -8.66 20.78
C GLU A 53 -2.86 -8.74 19.67
N TRP A 54 -3.27 -8.81 18.40
CA TRP A 54 -2.37 -8.89 17.26
C TRP A 54 -2.13 -7.49 16.66
N PRO A 55 -0.93 -7.20 16.13
CA PRO A 55 -0.68 -5.97 15.42
C PRO A 55 -1.69 -5.78 14.27
N PRO A 56 -2.24 -4.58 14.05
CA PRO A 56 -3.24 -4.36 13.01
C PRO A 56 -2.67 -4.68 11.62
N LEU A 57 -3.51 -5.27 10.75
CA LEU A 57 -3.13 -5.55 9.36
C LEU A 57 -2.80 -4.30 8.55
N VAL A 58 -3.44 -3.16 8.90
CA VAL A 58 -3.23 -1.87 8.25
C VAL A 58 -3.08 -0.81 9.33
N GLU A 59 -2.02 -0.01 9.24
CA GLU A 59 -1.79 1.14 10.10
C GLU A 59 -2.04 2.42 9.32
N VAL A 60 -2.80 3.36 9.91
CA VAL A 60 -3.00 4.69 9.34
C VAL A 60 -1.78 5.54 9.70
N VAL A 61 -0.88 5.72 8.74
CA VAL A 61 0.37 6.48 8.94
C VAL A 61 0.10 7.98 9.10
N ASP A 62 -0.81 8.52 8.29
CA ASP A 62 -1.10 9.96 8.25
C ASP A 62 -2.57 10.24 7.93
N THR A 63 -3.04 11.41 8.34
CA THR A 63 -4.35 11.97 7.97
C THR A 63 -4.15 13.41 7.53
N TRP A 64 -4.78 13.78 6.40
CA TRP A 64 -4.63 15.11 5.81
C TRP A 64 -5.99 15.79 5.70
N GLU A 65 -6.03 17.05 6.14
CA GLU A 65 -7.21 17.90 6.05
C GLU A 65 -7.45 18.38 4.62
N LEU A 66 -8.72 18.64 4.30
CA LEU A 66 -9.10 19.20 3.00
C LEU A 66 -8.63 20.66 2.88
N PRO A 67 -8.26 21.12 1.67
CA PRO A 67 -7.87 22.51 1.46
C PRO A 67 -9.00 23.49 1.88
N PRO A 68 -8.70 24.55 2.66
CA PRO A 68 -9.73 25.48 3.14
C PRO A 68 -10.57 26.10 2.01
N VAL A 69 -9.93 26.41 0.87
CA VAL A 69 -10.61 26.96 -0.31
C VAL A 69 -11.71 26.05 -0.85
N LEU A 70 -11.55 24.73 -0.73
CA LEU A 70 -12.58 23.77 -1.14
C LEU A 70 -13.77 23.81 -0.17
N ILE A 71 -13.49 23.85 1.14
CA ILE A 71 -14.50 23.92 2.19
C ILE A 71 -15.33 25.20 2.05
N GLU A 72 -14.67 26.34 1.87
CA GLU A 72 -15.32 27.63 1.67
C GLU A 72 -16.22 27.63 0.42
N ARG A 73 -15.74 27.05 -0.68
CA ARG A 73 -16.49 26.98 -1.95
C ARG A 73 -17.70 26.07 -1.85
N TYR A 74 -17.55 24.92 -1.20
CA TYR A 74 -18.67 24.01 -0.93
C TYR A 74 -19.74 24.68 -0.06
N ASN A 75 -19.33 25.37 1.00
CA ASN A 75 -20.24 26.08 1.88
C ASN A 75 -20.93 27.27 1.19
N ALA A 76 -20.21 27.98 0.31
CA ALA A 76 -20.76 29.10 -0.47
C ALA A 76 -21.82 28.65 -1.50
N ALA A 77 -21.74 27.41 -1.99
CA ALA A 77 -22.75 26.80 -2.84
C ALA A 77 -24.02 26.36 -2.05
N GLY A 78 -24.11 26.69 -0.77
CA GLY A 78 -25.26 26.38 0.09
C GLY A 78 -25.40 24.89 0.41
N GLY A 79 -24.43 24.04 0.05
CA GLY A 79 -24.52 22.59 0.19
C GLY A 79 -25.57 21.93 -0.70
N GLU A 80 -26.19 22.68 -1.62
CA GLU A 80 -27.19 22.18 -2.58
C GLU A 80 -26.57 21.79 -3.93
N GLY A 81 -25.29 22.10 -4.13
CA GLY A 81 -24.51 21.77 -5.32
C GLY A 81 -24.07 20.30 -5.38
N THR A 82 -23.84 19.80 -6.59
CA THR A 82 -23.29 18.44 -6.75
C THR A 82 -21.80 18.46 -6.44
N ALA A 83 -21.40 17.70 -5.41
CA ALA A 83 -20.00 17.54 -5.04
C ALA A 83 -19.55 16.09 -5.20
N LEU A 84 -18.42 15.91 -5.88
CA LEU A 84 -17.73 14.63 -6.01
C LEU A 84 -16.27 14.81 -5.60
N CYS A 85 -15.65 13.76 -5.08
CA CYS A 85 -14.23 13.77 -4.76
C CYS A 85 -13.59 12.41 -5.04
N GLY A 86 -12.27 12.42 -5.16
CA GLY A 86 -11.49 11.22 -5.39
C GLY A 86 -10.00 11.49 -5.38
N ILE A 87 -9.24 10.48 -5.78
CA ILE A 87 -7.79 10.54 -5.87
C ILE A 87 -7.31 10.10 -7.26
N PHE A 88 -6.21 10.68 -7.70
CA PHE A 88 -5.38 10.22 -8.81
C PHE A 88 -4.04 9.77 -8.23
N PRO A 89 -3.89 8.47 -7.89
CA PRO A 89 -2.69 7.94 -7.26
C PRO A 89 -1.42 8.18 -8.10
N GLU A 90 -1.50 8.01 -9.42
CA GLU A 90 -0.37 8.06 -10.34
C GLU A 90 0.31 9.44 -10.36
N ILE A 91 -0.47 10.51 -10.21
CA ILE A 91 0.03 11.88 -10.17
C ILE A 91 0.08 12.45 -8.75
N ARG A 92 -0.25 11.65 -7.74
CA ARG A 92 -0.30 12.04 -6.33
C ARG A 92 -1.15 13.29 -6.09
N ARG A 93 -2.37 13.29 -6.64
CA ARG A 93 -3.33 14.39 -6.48
C ARG A 93 -4.65 13.87 -5.94
N ALA A 94 -5.24 14.64 -5.03
CA ALA A 94 -6.65 14.51 -4.69
C ALA A 94 -7.42 15.57 -5.48
N TRP A 95 -8.67 15.25 -5.80
CA TRP A 95 -9.54 16.15 -6.55
C TRP A 95 -10.91 16.23 -5.92
N ALA A 96 -11.57 17.36 -6.15
CA ALA A 96 -12.97 17.55 -5.82
C ALA A 96 -13.62 18.46 -6.87
N SER A 97 -14.81 18.11 -7.31
CA SER A 97 -15.66 18.99 -8.12
C SER A 97 -16.77 19.55 -7.24
N VAL A 98 -16.99 20.87 -7.31
CA VAL A 98 -18.14 21.55 -6.70
C VAL A 98 -18.82 22.33 -7.81
N ASP A 99 -19.99 21.87 -8.24
CA ASP A 99 -20.71 22.36 -9.41
C ASP A 99 -19.84 22.43 -10.67
N ASN A 100 -19.50 23.64 -11.12
CA ASN A 100 -18.71 23.89 -12.33
C ASN A 100 -17.21 24.14 -12.03
N SER A 101 -16.77 23.95 -10.78
CA SER A 101 -15.39 24.17 -10.35
C SER A 101 -14.70 22.85 -10.05
N LEU A 102 -13.49 22.65 -10.58
CA LEU A 102 -12.61 21.52 -10.28
C LEU A 102 -11.42 21.98 -9.45
N PHE A 103 -11.21 21.33 -8.31
CA PHE A 103 -10.06 21.52 -7.42
C PHE A 103 -9.14 20.32 -7.53
N LEU A 104 -7.84 20.57 -7.60
CA LEU A 104 -6.80 19.55 -7.65
C LEU A 104 -5.66 19.97 -6.72
N TRP A 105 -5.31 19.12 -5.75
CA TRP A 105 -4.24 19.43 -4.79
C TRP A 105 -3.36 18.21 -4.53
N ARG A 106 -2.15 18.46 -4.05
CA ARG A 106 -1.23 17.41 -3.62
C ARG A 106 -1.71 16.82 -2.31
N PHE A 107 -1.80 15.51 -2.24
CA PHE A 107 -1.99 14.82 -0.97
C PHE A 107 -0.63 14.44 -0.34
N ASP A 108 0.44 14.34 -1.13
CA ASP A 108 1.75 13.85 -0.67
C ASP A 108 2.69 14.95 -0.11
N LYS A 109 2.25 16.21 -0.07
CA LYS A 109 3.03 17.34 0.45
C LYS A 109 2.13 18.31 1.19
N ARG A 110 2.62 18.80 2.34
CA ARG A 110 2.08 19.98 3.03
C ARG A 110 2.36 21.24 2.23
#